data_AF-A0A975F6N5-F1
#
_entry.id   AF-A0A975F6N5-F1
#
_cell.length_a   1.000
_cell.length_b   1.000
_cell.length_c   1.000
_cell.angle_alpha   90.00
_cell.angle_beta   90.00
_cell.angle_gamma   90.00
#
_symmetry.space_group_name_H-M   'P 1'
#
loop_
_entity.id
_entity.type
_entity.pdbx_description
1 polymer ?
#
loop_
_entity_poly.entity_id
_entity_poly.type
_entity_poly.pdbx_seq_one_letter_code
_entity_poly.pdbx_strand_id
1 'polypeptide(L)'
;MTENKCNIEQVLEIPVTHINLPSRIKNKLESYNIKTIKDAKKFLENTPFIDGINKNSISESLTILSDFIENNKNLSPSEIDNIGDNRILVASTRDQDLSDSIDRIAYQVIKRIFHKDEERNINILDRRFSLKGYKKYTLEEIGTYNDVTRERVRQIEAKTLKTIYNILTTDSSKKVKVDITIREKFIRLESELESNGNIISEDSIIFLLKNNYQYQCQDNNKVVLLLEILGYEKLSNSFSITSLQLDSLYYSKNKISAKDIIKATSHIASLIKTPDKYSLFDIVVSNKKRKIKNISKNDIINLLSSSSCVECIDSDKEIFQTKIHCLSSAADKAYRILVNLGKPTHYRQIVKIINKQEATSSHDASLTRNITNQMVTDKRFTPIGKSGEWGLSEWNSVPNISSKDLMIKALHKKGEPMKAKEIHNEITKIRENIPLSSVNTYLVSHKDIFIRVDRETVN
;
A
#
# COMPACT_ATOMS: atom_id res chain seq x y z
N MET A 1 12.44 -28.26 -32.42
CA MET A 1 13.85 -28.51 -32.82
C MET A 1 14.81 -27.40 -32.40
N THR A 2 14.33 -26.22 -32.00
CA THR A 2 15.14 -25.09 -31.51
C THR A 2 15.53 -25.21 -30.03
N GLU A 3 14.64 -25.67 -29.15
CA GLU A 3 14.93 -25.87 -27.72
C GLU A 3 16.03 -26.92 -27.45
N ASN A 4 15.99 -28.07 -28.14
CA ASN A 4 17.03 -29.12 -27.98
C ASN A 4 18.43 -28.68 -28.40
N LYS A 5 18.57 -27.70 -29.32
CA LYS A 5 19.89 -27.16 -29.69
C LYS A 5 20.47 -26.27 -28.58
N CYS A 6 19.61 -25.48 -27.92
CA CYS A 6 20.01 -24.57 -26.84
C CYS A 6 20.52 -25.35 -25.61
N ASN A 7 19.88 -26.46 -25.25
CA ASN A 7 20.28 -27.27 -24.09
C ASN A 7 21.61 -28.01 -24.32
N ILE A 8 21.86 -28.51 -25.54
CA ILE A 8 23.14 -29.17 -25.86
C ILE A 8 24.30 -28.18 -25.81
N GLU A 9 24.11 -26.95 -26.29
CA GLU A 9 25.12 -25.90 -26.21
C GLU A 9 25.48 -25.57 -24.75
N GLN A 10 24.52 -25.56 -23.83
CA GLN A 10 24.78 -25.36 -22.40
C GLN A 10 25.52 -26.54 -21.75
N VAL A 11 25.14 -27.79 -22.09
CA VAL A 11 25.84 -28.99 -21.59
C VAL A 11 27.31 -28.99 -22.03
N LEU A 12 27.60 -28.53 -23.24
CA LEU A 12 28.95 -28.46 -23.79
C LEU A 12 29.87 -27.45 -23.07
N GLU A 13 29.29 -26.43 -22.44
CA GLU A 13 30.03 -25.39 -21.69
C GLU A 13 30.29 -25.80 -20.22
N ILE A 14 29.77 -26.94 -19.75
CA ILE A 14 30.01 -27.43 -18.38
C ILE A 14 31.52 -27.69 -18.18
N PRO A 15 32.07 -27.35 -17.00
CA PRO A 15 33.46 -27.65 -16.69
C PRO A 15 33.77 -29.16 -16.66
N VAL A 16 34.87 -29.56 -17.30
CA VAL A 16 35.34 -30.97 -17.36
C VAL A 16 35.59 -31.54 -15.97
N THR A 17 35.82 -30.69 -14.96
CA THR A 17 36.02 -31.08 -13.57
C THR A 17 34.83 -31.78 -12.94
N HIS A 18 33.62 -31.59 -13.48
CA HIS A 18 32.39 -32.24 -13.02
C HIS A 18 32.19 -33.64 -13.61
N ILE A 19 33.05 -34.06 -14.54
CA ILE A 19 33.03 -35.40 -15.12
C ILE A 19 34.11 -36.27 -14.49
N ASN A 20 33.76 -37.54 -14.27
CA ASN A 20 34.67 -38.54 -13.75
C ASN A 20 35.62 -39.08 -14.83
N LEU A 21 36.52 -38.23 -15.34
CA LEU A 21 37.58 -38.64 -16.27
C LEU A 21 38.77 -39.27 -15.53
N PRO A 22 39.53 -40.17 -16.19
CA PRO A 22 40.78 -40.68 -15.65
C PRO A 22 41.74 -39.56 -15.22
N SER A 23 42.36 -39.71 -14.05
CA SER A 23 43.21 -38.66 -13.44
C SER A 23 44.34 -38.17 -14.34
N ARG A 24 44.95 -39.07 -15.13
CA ARG A 24 46.00 -38.74 -16.11
C ARG A 24 45.50 -37.83 -17.24
N ILE A 25 44.29 -38.08 -17.72
CA ILE A 25 43.63 -37.27 -18.77
C ILE A 25 43.26 -35.90 -18.19
N LYS A 26 42.67 -35.87 -16.99
CA LYS A 26 42.28 -34.63 -16.31
C LYS A 26 43.47 -33.69 -16.09
N ASN A 27 44.58 -34.22 -15.55
CA ASN A 27 45.81 -33.44 -15.35
C ASN A 27 46.38 -32.90 -16.67
N LYS A 28 46.26 -33.66 -17.76
CA LYS A 28 46.74 -33.22 -19.07
C LYS A 28 45.84 -32.13 -19.67
N LEU A 29 44.53 -32.27 -19.58
CA LEU A 29 43.57 -31.23 -19.99
C LEU A 29 43.80 -29.92 -19.22
N GLU A 30 44.05 -30.01 -17.91
CA GLU A 30 44.42 -28.86 -17.07
C GLU A 30 45.74 -28.22 -17.54
N SER A 31 46.77 -29.02 -17.90
CA SER A 31 48.05 -28.49 -18.41
C SER A 31 47.93 -27.73 -19.74
N TYR A 32 46.92 -28.07 -20.55
CA TYR A 32 46.58 -27.36 -21.80
C TYR A 32 45.53 -26.25 -21.59
N ASN A 33 45.16 -25.94 -20.34
CA ASN A 33 44.15 -24.95 -19.97
C ASN A 33 42.77 -25.21 -20.59
N ILE A 34 42.44 -26.49 -20.84
CA ILE A 34 41.16 -26.93 -21.38
C ILE A 34 40.18 -27.12 -20.22
N LYS A 35 39.10 -26.34 -20.21
CA LYS A 35 38.19 -26.24 -19.06
C LYS A 35 36.79 -26.79 -19.33
N THR A 36 36.31 -26.76 -20.58
CA THR A 36 34.92 -27.12 -20.94
C THR A 36 34.85 -28.50 -21.60
N ILE A 37 33.69 -29.16 -21.50
CA ILE A 37 33.43 -30.45 -22.16
C ILE A 37 33.63 -30.36 -23.67
N LYS A 38 33.19 -29.25 -24.28
CA LYS A 38 33.36 -28.95 -25.70
C LYS A 38 34.82 -28.98 -26.13
N ASP A 39 35.65 -28.25 -25.40
CA ASP A 39 37.08 -28.13 -25.71
C ASP A 39 37.82 -29.43 -25.42
N ALA A 40 37.44 -30.16 -24.36
CA ALA A 40 38.00 -31.47 -24.05
C ALA A 40 37.66 -32.52 -25.11
N LYS A 41 36.40 -32.58 -25.56
CA LYS A 41 35.98 -33.49 -26.63
C LYS A 41 36.72 -33.19 -27.93
N LYS A 42 36.74 -31.91 -28.33
CA LYS A 42 37.45 -31.46 -29.54
C LYS A 42 38.95 -31.73 -29.47
N PHE A 43 39.56 -31.54 -28.30
CA PHE A 43 40.98 -31.82 -28.12
C PHE A 43 41.28 -33.30 -28.26
N LEU A 44 40.55 -34.18 -27.56
CA LEU A 44 40.76 -35.62 -27.59
C LEU A 44 40.44 -36.25 -28.96
N GLU A 45 39.47 -35.72 -29.71
CA GLU A 45 39.16 -36.16 -31.09
C GLU A 45 40.29 -35.80 -32.08
N ASN A 46 40.92 -34.63 -31.91
CA ASN A 46 41.97 -34.15 -32.81
C ASN A 46 43.39 -34.58 -32.38
N THR A 47 43.55 -35.21 -31.21
CA THR A 47 44.84 -35.67 -30.70
C THR A 47 44.87 -37.19 -30.54
N PRO A 48 45.18 -37.94 -31.63
CA PRO A 48 45.19 -39.40 -31.59
C PRO A 48 46.32 -39.99 -30.71
N PHE A 49 47.30 -39.16 -30.33
CA PHE A 49 48.40 -39.53 -29.44
C PHE A 49 48.68 -38.40 -28.46
N ILE A 50 48.69 -38.72 -27.18
CA ILE A 50 49.06 -37.82 -26.09
C ILE A 50 50.19 -38.49 -25.30
N ASP A 51 51.30 -37.79 -25.18
CA ASP A 51 52.48 -38.31 -24.49
C ASP A 51 52.16 -38.70 -23.03
N GLY A 52 52.48 -39.95 -22.67
CA GLY A 52 52.18 -40.57 -21.38
C GLY A 52 50.77 -41.15 -21.20
N ILE A 53 49.94 -41.20 -22.26
CA ILE A 53 48.56 -41.70 -22.20
C ILE A 53 48.31 -42.77 -23.27
N ASN A 54 47.75 -43.91 -22.86
CA ASN A 54 47.40 -45.01 -23.79
C ASN A 54 46.19 -44.64 -24.67
N LYS A 55 46.22 -45.08 -25.93
CA LYS A 55 45.12 -44.89 -26.90
C LYS A 55 43.76 -45.36 -26.35
N ASN A 56 43.73 -46.47 -25.61
CA ASN A 56 42.51 -47.00 -24.99
C ASN A 56 41.92 -46.05 -23.94
N SER A 57 42.77 -45.29 -23.22
CA SER A 57 42.34 -44.33 -22.21
C SER A 57 41.75 -43.06 -22.85
N ILE A 58 42.23 -42.70 -24.04
CA ILE A 58 41.65 -41.61 -24.86
C ILE A 58 40.28 -42.02 -25.37
N SER A 59 40.14 -43.23 -25.93
CA SER A 59 38.84 -43.73 -26.41
C SER A 59 37.83 -43.86 -25.28
N GLU A 60 38.24 -44.39 -24.11
CA GLU A 60 37.38 -44.50 -22.93
C GLU A 60 36.91 -43.12 -22.45
N SER A 61 37.80 -42.12 -22.44
CA SER A 61 37.45 -40.74 -22.07
C SER A 61 36.47 -40.09 -23.07
N LEU A 62 36.62 -40.37 -24.37
CA LEU A 62 35.69 -39.90 -25.40
C LEU A 62 34.29 -40.54 -25.28
N THR A 63 34.23 -41.82 -24.89
CA THR A 63 32.98 -42.50 -24.57
C THR A 63 32.31 -41.88 -23.36
N ILE A 64 33.05 -41.68 -22.25
CA ILE A 64 32.53 -41.03 -21.04
C ILE A 64 31.97 -39.62 -21.34
N LEU A 65 32.69 -38.82 -22.12
CA LEU A 65 32.22 -37.49 -22.52
C LEU A 65 30.95 -37.54 -23.39
N SER A 66 30.89 -38.49 -24.32
CA SER A 66 29.73 -38.63 -25.22
C SER A 66 28.51 -39.16 -24.49
N ASP A 67 28.67 -40.15 -23.62
CA ASP A 67 27.61 -40.69 -22.76
C ASP A 67 27.09 -39.61 -21.81
N PHE A 68 27.99 -38.77 -21.28
CA PHE A 68 27.60 -37.65 -20.43
C PHE A 68 26.77 -36.61 -21.19
N ILE A 69 27.20 -36.21 -22.40
CA ILE A 69 26.43 -35.28 -23.23
C ILE A 69 25.07 -35.88 -23.57
N GLU A 70 25.02 -37.16 -23.91
CA GLU A 70 23.80 -37.85 -24.30
C GLU A 70 22.80 -38.00 -23.13
N ASN A 71 23.28 -38.34 -21.94
CA ASN A 71 22.43 -38.49 -20.76
C ASN A 71 21.85 -37.16 -20.27
N ASN A 72 22.53 -36.04 -20.56
CA ASN A 72 22.13 -34.72 -20.10
C ASN A 72 21.49 -33.85 -21.20
N LYS A 73 21.34 -34.36 -22.44
CA LYS A 73 20.83 -33.59 -23.60
C LYS A 73 19.41 -33.05 -23.47
N ASN A 74 18.60 -33.67 -22.60
CA ASN A 74 17.19 -33.34 -22.38
C ASN A 74 16.94 -32.59 -21.06
N LEU A 75 18.00 -32.29 -20.30
CA LEU A 75 17.85 -31.54 -19.06
C LEU A 75 17.47 -30.08 -19.34
N SER A 76 16.70 -29.49 -18.43
CA SER A 76 16.44 -28.05 -18.45
C SER A 76 17.71 -27.25 -18.14
N PRO A 77 17.78 -25.96 -18.52
CA PRO A 77 18.89 -25.08 -18.12
C PRO A 77 19.16 -25.07 -16.61
N SER A 78 18.11 -25.14 -15.78
CA SER A 78 18.24 -25.17 -14.32
C SER A 78 18.80 -26.50 -13.78
N GLU A 79 18.52 -27.61 -14.46
CA GLU A 79 19.07 -28.93 -14.11
C GLU A 79 20.54 -29.03 -14.53
N ILE A 80 20.92 -28.43 -15.66
CA ILE A 80 22.30 -28.33 -16.14
C ILE A 80 23.16 -27.51 -15.16
N ASP A 81 22.65 -26.38 -14.67
CA ASP A 81 23.33 -25.55 -13.66
C ASP A 81 23.56 -26.27 -12.31
N ASN A 82 22.88 -27.39 -12.06
CA ASN A 82 23.04 -28.21 -10.85
C ASN A 82 24.08 -29.32 -11.01
N ILE A 83 24.57 -29.58 -12.20
CA ILE A 83 25.52 -30.65 -12.47
C ILE A 83 26.83 -30.38 -11.74
N GLY A 84 27.16 -31.25 -10.79
CA GLY A 84 28.38 -31.21 -9.99
C GLY A 84 28.42 -30.08 -8.94
N ASP A 85 27.27 -29.47 -8.64
CA ASP A 85 27.04 -28.70 -7.43
C ASP A 85 26.67 -29.65 -6.28
N ASN A 86 27.55 -29.82 -5.30
CA ASN A 86 27.33 -30.74 -4.18
C ASN A 86 26.40 -30.17 -3.09
N ARG A 87 25.86 -28.96 -3.30
CA ARG A 87 24.92 -28.33 -2.37
C ARG A 87 23.55 -28.98 -2.46
N ILE A 88 22.82 -28.98 -1.34
CA ILE A 88 21.49 -29.56 -1.32
C ILE A 88 20.51 -28.56 -1.94
N LEU A 89 19.86 -28.95 -3.03
CA LEU A 89 18.80 -28.17 -3.66
C LEU A 89 17.56 -28.14 -2.75
N VAL A 90 17.13 -26.94 -2.38
CA VAL A 90 15.93 -26.69 -1.60
C VAL A 90 14.88 -26.11 -2.53
N ALA A 91 13.79 -26.89 -2.68
CA ALA A 91 12.66 -26.76 -3.59
C ALA A 91 12.88 -27.35 -5.01
N SER A 92 12.00 -28.28 -5.37
CA SER A 92 11.84 -28.82 -6.73
C SER A 92 10.63 -28.15 -7.38
N THR A 93 10.67 -27.98 -8.70
CA THR A 93 9.72 -27.35 -9.65
C THR A 93 8.21 -27.67 -9.53
N ARG A 94 7.75 -28.38 -8.49
CA ARG A 94 6.33 -28.73 -8.27
C ARG A 94 5.53 -27.69 -7.48
N ASP A 95 6.19 -26.75 -6.79
CA ASP A 95 5.48 -25.72 -6.02
C ASP A 95 5.15 -24.52 -6.92
N GLN A 96 3.87 -24.38 -7.29
CA GLN A 96 3.39 -23.34 -8.20
C GLN A 96 3.33 -21.95 -7.53
N ASP A 97 3.02 -21.90 -6.23
CA ASP A 97 2.87 -20.67 -5.43
C ASP A 97 4.16 -20.36 -4.63
N LEU A 98 4.64 -19.12 -4.76
CA LEU A 98 5.83 -18.63 -4.04
C LEU A 98 5.61 -18.68 -2.52
N SER A 99 4.41 -18.35 -2.05
CA SER A 99 4.09 -18.30 -0.61
C SER A 99 4.10 -19.67 0.07
N ASP A 100 3.60 -20.71 -0.62
CA ASP A 100 3.61 -22.08 -0.12
C ASP A 100 5.02 -22.68 -0.13
N SER A 101 5.84 -22.21 -1.08
CA SER A 101 7.25 -22.56 -1.15
C SER A 101 8.05 -21.93 -0.01
N ILE A 102 7.72 -20.71 0.43
CA ILE A 102 8.54 -19.94 1.38
C ILE A 102 8.66 -20.61 2.74
N ASP A 103 7.58 -21.13 3.35
CA ASP A 103 7.69 -21.83 4.63
C ASP A 103 8.53 -23.09 4.52
N ARG A 104 8.32 -23.85 3.43
CA ARG A 104 9.09 -25.06 3.16
C ARG A 104 10.55 -24.72 2.97
N ILE A 105 10.86 -23.70 2.18
CA ILE A 105 12.22 -23.23 1.94
C ILE A 105 12.83 -22.72 3.23
N ALA A 106 12.15 -21.83 3.96
CA ALA A 106 12.61 -21.31 5.24
C ALA A 106 12.89 -22.44 6.23
N TYR A 107 11.97 -23.39 6.39
CA TYR A 107 12.15 -24.55 7.26
C TYR A 107 13.33 -25.43 6.82
N GLN A 108 13.42 -25.74 5.52
CA GLN A 108 14.48 -26.56 4.95
C GLN A 108 15.86 -25.88 4.99
N VAL A 109 15.89 -24.55 4.88
CA VAL A 109 17.07 -23.71 5.02
C VAL A 109 17.47 -23.66 6.49
N ILE A 110 16.54 -23.39 7.42
CA ILE A 110 16.77 -23.40 8.88
C ILE A 110 17.36 -24.75 9.31
N LYS A 111 16.72 -25.86 8.94
CA LYS A 111 17.18 -27.22 9.27
C LYS A 111 18.59 -27.54 8.74
N ARG A 112 19.01 -26.92 7.65
CA ARG A 112 20.35 -27.13 7.04
C ARG A 112 21.41 -26.11 7.51
N ILE A 113 20.99 -24.93 7.96
CA ILE A 113 21.85 -23.93 8.58
C ILE A 113 22.25 -24.39 9.98
N PHE A 114 21.27 -24.79 10.79
CA PHE A 114 21.49 -25.20 12.16
C PHE A 114 21.94 -26.66 12.20
N HIS A 115 23.00 -26.94 12.96
CA HIS A 115 23.47 -28.30 13.19
C HIS A 115 22.50 -29.07 14.11
N LYS A 116 22.61 -30.41 14.17
CA LYS A 116 21.77 -31.24 15.04
C LYS A 116 21.85 -30.83 16.52
N ASP A 117 22.99 -30.29 16.95
CA ASP A 117 23.21 -29.80 18.32
C ASP A 117 22.55 -28.43 18.60
N GLU A 118 21.98 -27.78 17.57
CA GLU A 118 21.28 -26.50 17.66
C GLU A 118 19.74 -26.66 17.55
N GLU A 119 19.20 -27.85 17.86
CA GLU A 119 17.74 -28.15 17.84
C GLU A 119 16.90 -27.12 18.60
N ARG A 120 17.45 -26.54 19.68
CA ARG A 120 16.82 -25.45 20.43
C ARG A 120 16.56 -24.21 19.58
N ASN A 121 17.49 -23.82 18.71
CA ASN A 121 17.32 -22.66 17.82
C ASN A 121 16.24 -22.94 16.76
N ILE A 122 16.21 -24.15 16.22
CA ILE A 122 15.17 -24.59 15.27
C ILE A 122 13.79 -24.51 15.95
N ASN A 123 13.65 -25.00 17.18
CA ASN A 123 12.40 -24.95 17.94
C ASN A 123 11.95 -23.50 18.22
N ILE A 124 12.88 -22.61 18.59
CA ILE A 124 12.63 -21.18 18.77
C ILE A 124 12.01 -20.57 17.49
N LEU A 125 12.59 -20.86 16.33
CA LEU A 125 12.14 -20.30 15.05
C LEU A 125 10.82 -20.93 14.56
N ASP A 126 10.65 -22.25 14.76
CA ASP A 126 9.40 -22.95 14.45
C ASP A 126 8.20 -22.34 15.20
N ARG A 127 8.39 -21.98 16.48
CA ARG A 127 7.37 -21.33 17.33
C ARG A 127 7.19 -19.85 17.00
N ARG A 128 8.25 -19.18 16.54
CA ARG A 128 8.22 -17.76 16.18
C ARG A 128 7.47 -17.50 14.88
N PHE A 129 7.72 -18.34 13.87
CA PHE A 129 7.18 -18.17 12.52
C PHE A 129 6.05 -19.16 12.18
N SER A 130 5.68 -20.04 13.12
CA SER A 130 4.61 -21.02 12.93
C SER A 130 4.87 -22.06 11.83
N LEU A 131 6.14 -22.36 11.53
CA LEU A 131 6.57 -23.20 10.38
C LEU A 131 6.02 -24.64 10.39
N LYS A 132 5.54 -25.13 11.54
CA LYS A 132 4.96 -26.47 11.74
C LYS A 132 3.46 -26.43 12.08
N GLY A 133 2.77 -25.32 11.79
CA GLY A 133 1.37 -25.14 12.15
C GLY A 133 1.14 -24.93 13.66
N TYR A 134 2.19 -24.62 14.42
CA TYR A 134 2.07 -24.23 15.82
C TYR A 134 1.45 -22.82 15.92
N LYS A 135 0.88 -22.52 17.09
CA LYS A 135 0.51 -21.14 17.44
C LYS A 135 1.75 -20.23 17.42
N LYS A 136 1.60 -19.00 16.90
CA LYS A 136 2.65 -17.97 16.94
C LYS A 136 2.87 -17.52 18.38
N TYR A 137 4.13 -17.52 18.82
CA TYR A 137 4.54 -17.01 20.14
C TYR A 137 5.36 -15.72 20.04
N THR A 138 5.23 -14.87 21.05
CA THR A 138 6.03 -13.66 21.21
C THR A 138 7.48 -13.98 21.60
N LEU A 139 8.40 -13.05 21.37
CA LEU A 139 9.81 -13.21 21.77
C LEU A 139 9.97 -13.44 23.27
N GLU A 140 9.06 -12.88 24.07
CA GLU A 140 9.05 -13.01 25.52
C GLU A 140 8.57 -14.40 25.94
N GLU A 141 7.44 -14.87 25.42
CA GLU A 141 6.93 -16.23 25.69
C GLU A 141 7.93 -17.32 25.26
N ILE A 142 8.57 -17.15 24.10
CA ILE A 142 9.61 -18.07 23.63
C ILE A 142 10.83 -18.01 24.55
N GLY A 143 11.20 -16.82 25.00
CA GLY A 143 12.29 -16.60 25.95
C GLY A 143 12.06 -17.35 27.26
N THR A 144 10.87 -17.17 27.85
CA THR A 144 10.45 -17.82 29.08
C THR A 144 10.44 -19.35 28.94
N TYR A 145 9.86 -19.89 27.86
CA TYR A 145 9.79 -21.34 27.66
C TYR A 145 11.18 -21.98 27.50
N ASN A 146 12.12 -21.26 26.91
CA ASN A 146 13.46 -21.76 26.63
C ASN A 146 14.48 -21.34 27.69
N ASP A 147 14.14 -20.67 28.79
CA ASP A 147 15.10 -20.11 29.76
C ASP A 147 16.19 -19.24 29.11
N VAL A 148 15.78 -18.34 28.20
CA VAL A 148 16.64 -17.32 27.58
C VAL A 148 15.99 -15.96 27.59
N THR A 149 16.81 -14.91 27.55
CA THR A 149 16.30 -13.54 27.46
C THR A 149 15.58 -13.30 26.13
N ARG A 150 14.56 -12.43 26.16
CA ARG A 150 13.88 -11.91 24.95
C ARG A 150 14.88 -11.43 23.89
N GLU A 151 15.94 -10.76 24.31
CA GLU A 151 16.98 -10.24 23.42
C GLU A 151 17.78 -11.36 22.75
N ARG A 152 18.05 -12.46 23.46
CA ARG A 152 18.71 -13.62 22.87
C ARG A 152 17.86 -14.27 21.77
N VAL A 153 16.55 -14.38 21.99
CA VAL A 153 15.59 -14.88 20.98
C VAL A 153 15.60 -13.96 19.75
N ARG A 154 15.54 -12.63 19.95
CA ARG A 154 15.60 -11.63 18.88
C ARG A 154 16.89 -11.71 18.06
N GLN A 155 18.03 -11.97 18.70
CA GLN A 155 19.31 -12.15 18.01
C GLN A 155 19.32 -13.40 17.12
N ILE A 156 18.77 -14.51 17.61
CA ILE A 156 18.64 -15.76 16.84
C ILE A 156 17.73 -15.53 15.62
N GLU A 157 16.58 -14.88 15.83
CA GLU A 157 15.64 -14.49 14.77
C GLU A 157 16.34 -13.64 13.69
N ALA A 158 16.96 -12.52 14.08
CA ALA A 158 17.60 -11.60 13.15
C ALA A 158 18.75 -12.25 12.36
N LYS A 159 19.58 -13.08 13.01
CA LYS A 159 20.66 -13.83 12.34
C LYS A 159 20.08 -14.80 11.31
N THR A 160 18.99 -15.48 11.66
CA THR A 160 18.34 -16.46 10.79
C THR A 160 17.74 -15.80 9.57
N LEU A 161 16.91 -14.76 9.76
CA LEU A 161 16.27 -14.02 8.67
C LEU A 161 17.31 -13.48 7.68
N LYS A 162 18.40 -12.89 8.19
CA LYS A 162 19.51 -12.41 7.35
C LYS A 162 20.19 -13.53 6.55
N THR A 163 20.34 -14.71 7.16
CA THR A 163 20.95 -15.85 6.46
C THR A 163 20.03 -16.38 5.36
N ILE A 164 18.73 -16.50 5.64
CA ILE A 164 17.73 -16.90 4.64
C ILE A 164 17.71 -15.89 3.48
N TYR A 165 17.67 -14.59 3.79
CA TYR A 165 17.70 -13.53 2.79
C TYR A 165 18.92 -13.67 1.86
N ASN A 166 20.14 -13.77 2.40
CA ASN A 166 21.36 -13.92 1.60
C ASN A 166 21.37 -15.22 0.74
N ILE A 167 20.71 -16.28 1.19
CA ILE A 167 20.57 -17.50 0.39
C ILE A 167 19.61 -17.26 -0.77
N LEU A 168 18.49 -16.58 -0.51
CA LEU A 168 17.46 -16.27 -1.51
C LEU A 168 17.89 -15.20 -2.51
N THR A 169 18.83 -14.31 -2.17
CA THR A 169 19.29 -13.24 -3.08
C THR A 169 20.64 -13.57 -3.73
N THR A 170 21.69 -13.82 -2.95
CA THR A 170 23.09 -13.87 -3.41
C THR A 170 23.73 -15.26 -3.44
N ASP A 171 22.91 -16.32 -3.36
CA ASP A 171 23.30 -17.74 -3.34
C ASP A 171 24.49 -18.07 -2.39
N SER A 172 24.61 -17.32 -1.29
CA SER A 172 25.86 -17.25 -0.52
C SER A 172 26.13 -18.45 0.39
N SER A 173 25.33 -19.52 0.29
CA SER A 173 25.51 -20.73 1.10
C SER A 173 26.36 -21.77 0.40
N LYS A 174 27.33 -22.30 1.15
CA LYS A 174 28.17 -23.44 0.74
C LYS A 174 27.47 -24.79 0.90
N LYS A 175 26.32 -24.84 1.60
CA LYS A 175 25.60 -26.09 1.93
C LYS A 175 24.26 -26.23 1.21
N VAL A 176 23.65 -25.10 0.84
CA VAL A 176 22.27 -25.02 0.37
C VAL A 176 22.26 -24.25 -0.94
N LYS A 177 21.55 -24.77 -1.93
CA LYS A 177 21.22 -24.07 -3.17
C LYS A 177 19.70 -23.93 -3.24
N VAL A 178 19.22 -22.78 -3.69
CA VAL A 178 17.80 -22.56 -3.96
C VAL A 178 17.60 -22.54 -5.47
N ASP A 179 16.50 -23.13 -5.92
CA ASP A 179 16.12 -23.12 -7.33
C ASP A 179 16.08 -21.70 -7.92
N ILE A 180 16.61 -21.57 -9.14
CA ILE A 180 16.77 -20.29 -9.83
C ILE A 180 15.43 -19.58 -10.02
N THR A 181 14.36 -20.30 -10.34
CA THR A 181 13.04 -19.71 -10.60
C THR A 181 12.44 -19.08 -9.34
N ILE A 182 12.73 -19.67 -8.18
CA ILE A 182 12.26 -19.16 -6.89
C ILE A 182 13.06 -17.94 -6.47
N ARG A 183 14.38 -17.97 -6.67
CA ARG A 183 15.26 -16.80 -6.47
C ARG A 183 14.78 -15.62 -7.32
N GLU A 184 14.51 -15.84 -8.61
CA GLU A 184 14.01 -14.81 -9.51
C GLU A 184 12.66 -14.24 -9.05
N LYS A 185 11.70 -15.11 -8.68
CA LYS A 185 10.42 -14.69 -8.09
C LYS A 185 10.61 -13.86 -6.82
N PHE A 186 11.55 -14.25 -5.95
CA PHE A 186 11.84 -13.53 -4.70
C PHE A 186 12.44 -12.14 -4.95
N ILE A 187 13.46 -12.04 -5.82
CA ILE A 187 14.10 -10.76 -6.19
C ILE A 187 13.11 -9.83 -6.89
N ARG A 188 12.25 -10.39 -7.75
CA ARG A 188 11.17 -9.66 -8.40
C ARG A 188 10.19 -9.08 -7.38
N LEU A 189 9.75 -9.89 -6.42
CA LEU A 189 8.84 -9.44 -5.36
C LEU A 189 9.48 -8.32 -4.53
N GLU A 190 10.75 -8.46 -4.14
CA GLU A 190 11.50 -7.42 -3.43
C GLU A 190 11.47 -6.09 -4.21
N SER A 191 11.81 -6.15 -5.51
CA SER A 191 11.82 -4.98 -6.39
C SER A 191 10.42 -4.36 -6.53
N GLU A 192 9.38 -5.18 -6.67
CA GLU A 192 7.99 -4.74 -6.76
C GLU A 192 7.53 -4.04 -5.46
N LEU A 193 7.87 -4.57 -4.28
CA LEU A 193 7.57 -3.93 -3.01
C LEU A 193 8.34 -2.61 -2.85
N GLU A 194 9.62 -2.56 -3.19
CA GLU A 194 10.42 -1.34 -3.11
C GLU A 194 9.88 -0.22 -4.02
N SER A 195 9.37 -0.58 -5.20
CA SER A 195 8.78 0.37 -6.15
C SER A 195 7.50 1.04 -5.63
N ASN A 196 6.74 0.33 -4.78
CA ASN A 196 5.51 0.84 -4.17
C ASN A 196 5.78 1.81 -3.01
N GLY A 197 7.02 1.88 -2.53
CA GLY A 197 7.41 2.72 -1.40
C GLY A 197 7.95 1.90 -0.23
N ASN A 198 8.33 2.61 0.82
CA ASN A 198 8.84 2.05 2.05
C ASN A 198 7.72 1.68 3.03
N ILE A 199 6.51 2.20 2.84
CA ILE A 199 5.31 1.92 3.64
C ILE A 199 4.24 1.36 2.70
N ILE A 200 3.64 0.22 3.03
CA ILE A 200 2.66 -0.46 2.17
C ILE A 200 1.56 -1.05 3.06
N SER A 201 0.30 -0.99 2.63
CA SER A 201 -0.79 -1.64 3.36
C SER A 201 -0.78 -3.16 3.18
N GLU A 202 -1.27 -3.86 4.20
CA GLU A 202 -1.45 -5.31 4.17
C GLU A 202 -2.35 -5.73 2.99
N ASP A 203 -3.42 -4.98 2.73
CA ASP A 203 -4.33 -5.24 1.60
C ASP A 203 -3.64 -5.10 0.24
N SER A 204 -2.79 -4.07 0.06
CA SER A 204 -2.03 -3.89 -1.18
C SER A 204 -1.00 -5.02 -1.37
N ILE A 205 -0.37 -5.48 -0.28
CA ILE A 205 0.55 -6.63 -0.35
C ILE A 205 -0.21 -7.90 -0.73
N ILE A 206 -1.34 -8.18 -0.09
CA ILE A 206 -2.17 -9.35 -0.39
C ILE A 206 -2.66 -9.30 -1.84
N PHE A 207 -3.08 -8.13 -2.32
CA PHE A 207 -3.50 -7.93 -3.70
C PHE A 207 -2.35 -8.20 -4.70
N LEU A 208 -1.16 -7.68 -4.42
CA LEU A 208 0.04 -7.93 -5.22
C LEU A 208 0.37 -9.43 -5.28
N LEU A 209 0.36 -10.11 -4.13
CA LEU A 209 0.64 -11.54 -4.04
C LEU A 209 -0.41 -12.38 -4.80
N LYS A 210 -1.69 -12.03 -4.69
CA LYS A 210 -2.78 -12.72 -5.41
C LYS A 210 -2.63 -12.60 -6.93
N ASN A 211 -2.37 -11.39 -7.42
CA ASN A 211 -2.36 -11.12 -8.86
C ASN A 211 -1.08 -11.60 -9.54
N ASN A 212 0.08 -11.39 -8.91
CA ASN A 212 1.37 -11.64 -9.54
C ASN A 212 1.93 -13.03 -9.22
N TYR A 213 1.52 -13.63 -8.09
CA TYR A 213 2.11 -14.87 -7.58
C TYR A 213 1.06 -15.97 -7.28
N GLN A 214 -0.19 -15.78 -7.72
CA GLN A 214 -1.30 -16.73 -7.55
C GLN A 214 -1.53 -17.15 -6.10
N TYR A 215 -1.30 -16.23 -5.14
CA TYR A 215 -1.48 -16.49 -3.72
C TYR A 215 -2.91 -16.96 -3.38
N GLN A 216 -3.05 -18.22 -2.95
CA GLN A 216 -4.36 -18.80 -2.58
C GLN A 216 -4.54 -19.00 -1.07
N CYS A 217 -3.47 -18.89 -0.29
CA CYS A 217 -3.51 -19.24 1.14
C CYS A 217 -4.25 -18.19 1.98
N GLN A 218 -4.99 -18.63 3.00
CA GLN A 218 -5.56 -17.75 4.04
C GLN A 218 -4.61 -17.59 5.24
N ASP A 219 -3.45 -18.27 5.23
CA ASP A 219 -2.50 -18.24 6.33
C ASP A 219 -1.60 -17.00 6.26
N ASN A 220 -2.00 -15.98 7.01
CA ASN A 220 -1.28 -14.72 7.12
C ASN A 220 0.15 -14.90 7.69
N ASN A 221 0.46 -16.00 8.39
CA ASN A 221 1.78 -16.18 9.00
C ASN A 221 2.89 -16.32 7.95
N LYS A 222 2.60 -16.99 6.83
CA LYS A 222 3.56 -17.19 5.74
C LYS A 222 3.97 -15.86 5.09
N VAL A 223 2.97 -15.02 4.86
CA VAL A 223 3.16 -13.67 4.31
C VAL A 223 3.97 -12.82 5.29
N VAL A 224 3.67 -12.92 6.59
CA VAL A 224 4.45 -12.21 7.62
C VAL A 224 5.92 -12.65 7.60
N LEU A 225 6.20 -13.96 7.54
CA LEU A 225 7.57 -14.47 7.45
C LEU A 225 8.29 -13.96 6.20
N LEU A 226 7.63 -14.02 5.04
CA LEU A 226 8.16 -13.50 3.78
C LEU A 226 8.56 -12.02 3.91
N LEU A 227 7.65 -11.20 4.44
CA LEU A 227 7.89 -9.78 4.66
C LEU A 227 9.01 -9.54 5.66
N GLU A 228 9.10 -10.31 6.74
CA GLU A 228 10.18 -10.22 7.72
C GLU A 228 11.54 -10.61 7.13
N ILE A 229 11.61 -11.61 6.23
CA ILE A 229 12.83 -11.96 5.48
C ILE A 229 13.26 -10.80 4.57
N LEU A 230 12.31 -10.14 3.91
CA LEU A 230 12.53 -8.95 3.07
C LEU A 230 12.82 -7.67 3.89
N GLY A 231 12.84 -7.76 5.22
CA GLY A 231 13.14 -6.62 6.10
C GLY A 231 11.97 -5.67 6.34
N TYR A 232 10.75 -6.08 6.03
CA TYR A 232 9.52 -5.36 6.37
C TYR A 232 9.01 -5.74 7.77
N GLU A 233 8.46 -4.76 8.48
CA GLU A 233 7.80 -4.96 9.78
C GLU A 233 6.36 -4.50 9.74
N LYS A 234 5.47 -5.23 10.42
CA LYS A 234 4.13 -4.74 10.69
C LYS A 234 4.20 -3.57 11.67
N LEU A 235 3.61 -2.44 11.31
CA LEU A 235 3.45 -1.29 12.19
C LEU A 235 2.42 -1.67 13.27
N SER A 236 2.80 -1.63 14.56
CA SER A 236 1.95 -2.11 15.66
C SER A 236 0.61 -1.38 15.77
N ASN A 237 -0.49 -2.11 16.00
CA ASN A 237 -1.87 -1.57 16.08
C ASN A 237 -2.12 -0.54 17.20
N SER A 238 -1.15 -0.26 18.07
CA SER A 238 -1.26 0.79 19.11
C SER A 238 -1.38 2.22 18.55
N PHE A 239 -1.38 2.40 17.24
CA PHE A 239 -1.45 3.72 16.59
C PHE A 239 -2.85 4.22 16.23
N SER A 240 -3.92 3.61 16.77
CA SER A 240 -5.24 4.27 16.88
C SER A 240 -5.19 5.64 17.59
N ILE A 241 -4.03 6.04 18.10
CA ILE A 241 -3.71 7.35 18.68
C ILE A 241 -3.78 8.48 17.63
N THR A 242 -3.62 8.21 16.33
CA THR A 242 -3.83 9.24 15.30
C THR A 242 -5.27 9.20 14.79
N SER A 243 -5.89 10.37 14.62
CA SER A 243 -7.27 10.49 14.12
C SER A 243 -7.45 9.99 12.68
N LEU A 244 -6.39 9.52 12.02
CA LEU A 244 -6.42 9.07 10.63
C LEU A 244 -6.97 7.65 10.44
N GLN A 245 -7.12 6.86 11.52
CA GLN A 245 -7.62 5.46 11.47
C GLN A 245 -7.04 4.67 10.29
N LEU A 246 -5.79 4.24 10.45
CA LEU A 246 -5.06 3.53 9.41
C LEU A 246 -5.33 2.03 9.47
N ASP A 247 -5.44 1.42 8.31
CA ASP A 247 -5.42 -0.03 8.15
C ASP A 247 -4.06 -0.63 8.55
N SER A 248 -3.96 -1.96 8.55
CA SER A 248 -2.69 -2.64 8.87
C SER A 248 -1.62 -2.27 7.84
N LEU A 249 -0.51 -1.69 8.31
CA LEU A 249 0.61 -1.24 7.48
C LEU A 249 1.88 -2.06 7.75
N TYR A 250 2.70 -2.24 6.72
CA TYR A 250 4.06 -2.73 6.79
C TYR A 250 5.04 -1.64 6.36
N TYR A 251 6.23 -1.63 6.96
CA TYR A 251 7.28 -0.67 6.60
C TYR A 251 8.67 -1.32 6.53
N SER A 252 9.53 -0.82 5.64
CA SER A 252 10.91 -1.28 5.51
C SER A 252 11.79 -0.77 6.66
N LYS A 253 12.21 -1.68 7.56
CA LYS A 253 12.99 -1.32 8.77
C LYS A 253 14.34 -0.68 8.45
N ASN A 254 14.90 -1.03 7.28
CA ASN A 254 16.20 -0.56 6.85
C ASN A 254 16.16 0.88 6.32
N LYS A 255 15.00 1.34 5.85
CA LYS A 255 14.83 2.63 5.16
C LYS A 255 14.15 3.70 6.01
N ILE A 256 13.15 3.31 6.81
CA ILE A 256 12.34 4.23 7.62
C ILE A 256 12.16 3.69 9.05
N SER A 257 12.13 4.60 10.03
CA SER A 257 11.80 4.27 11.42
C SER A 257 10.31 4.42 11.71
N ALA A 258 9.74 3.54 12.54
CA ALA A 258 8.35 3.68 13.00
C ALA A 258 8.06 5.06 13.62
N LYS A 259 9.05 5.67 14.31
CA LYS A 259 8.92 7.02 14.90
C LYS A 259 8.66 8.09 13.85
N ASP A 260 9.31 8.00 12.69
CA ASP A 260 9.13 8.98 11.61
C ASP A 260 7.77 8.80 10.92
N ILE A 261 7.32 7.55 10.76
CA ILE A 261 5.97 7.24 10.26
C ILE A 261 4.90 7.84 11.17
N ILE A 262 5.05 7.71 12.49
CA ILE A 262 4.11 8.29 13.47
C ILE A 262 4.10 9.83 13.40
N LYS A 263 5.27 10.46 13.25
CA LYS A 263 5.35 11.91 13.07
C LYS A 263 4.66 12.38 11.80
N ALA A 264 4.83 11.65 10.69
CA ALA A 264 4.17 12.00 9.43
C ALA A 264 2.66 11.80 9.51
N THR A 265 2.21 10.66 10.01
CA THR A 265 0.78 10.36 10.16
C THR A 265 0.08 11.34 11.09
N SER A 266 0.69 11.71 12.23
CA SER A 266 0.16 12.73 13.13
C SER A 266 0.10 14.12 12.49
N HIS A 267 1.09 14.48 11.66
CA HIS A 267 1.08 15.75 10.92
C HIS A 267 -0.01 15.76 9.84
N ILE A 268 -0.08 14.71 9.02
CA ILE A 268 -1.13 14.51 8.01
C ILE A 268 -2.51 14.60 8.68
N ALA A 269 -2.69 13.94 9.82
CA ALA A 269 -3.92 13.99 10.60
C ALA A 269 -4.24 15.40 11.12
N SER A 270 -3.24 16.22 11.42
CA SER A 270 -3.47 17.62 11.82
C SER A 270 -3.92 18.51 10.66
N LEU A 271 -3.46 18.22 9.43
CA LEU A 271 -3.88 18.94 8.24
C LEU A 271 -5.30 18.57 7.82
N ILE A 272 -5.60 17.27 7.79
CA ILE A 272 -6.86 16.73 7.25
C ILE A 272 -7.98 16.71 8.32
N LYS A 273 -7.87 17.54 9.35
CA LYS A 273 -8.98 17.78 10.31
C LYS A 273 -9.99 18.80 9.80
N THR A 274 -9.59 19.64 8.86
CA THR A 274 -10.43 20.67 8.28
C THR A 274 -11.21 20.10 7.08
N PRO A 275 -12.36 20.72 6.71
CA PRO A 275 -13.10 20.33 5.53
C PRO A 275 -12.45 20.80 4.22
N ASP A 276 -11.21 21.28 4.24
CA ASP A 276 -10.54 21.85 3.07
C ASP A 276 -9.97 20.78 2.14
N LYS A 277 -9.71 21.17 0.90
CA LYS A 277 -9.04 20.32 -0.10
C LYS A 277 -7.55 20.55 -0.04
N TYR A 278 -6.77 19.49 -0.04
CA TYR A 278 -5.32 19.53 0.00
C TYR A 278 -4.73 18.82 -1.20
N SER A 279 -3.82 19.49 -1.92
CA SER A 279 -3.03 18.83 -2.94
C SER A 279 -1.97 17.93 -2.30
N LEU A 280 -1.62 16.82 -2.96
CA LEU A 280 -0.51 15.98 -2.51
C LEU A 280 0.80 16.78 -2.38
N PHE A 281 1.03 17.72 -3.29
CA PHE A 281 2.19 18.60 -3.25
C PHE A 281 2.29 19.36 -1.92
N ASP A 282 1.20 19.97 -1.45
CA ASP A 282 1.18 20.71 -0.20
C ASP A 282 1.39 19.81 1.02
N ILE A 283 0.80 18.60 0.99
CA ILE A 283 0.99 17.60 2.05
C ILE A 283 2.46 17.16 2.11
N VAL A 284 3.09 16.90 0.95
CA VAL A 284 4.51 16.51 0.86
C VAL A 284 5.42 17.65 1.34
N VAL A 285 5.20 18.88 0.88
CA VAL A 285 6.01 20.05 1.25
C VAL A 285 5.91 20.32 2.76
N SER A 286 4.70 20.27 3.32
CA SER A 286 4.50 20.50 4.75
C SER A 286 5.14 19.42 5.62
N ASN A 287 5.10 18.14 5.21
CA ASN A 287 5.82 17.05 5.87
C ASN A 287 7.35 17.27 5.82
N LYS A 288 7.89 17.62 4.65
CA LYS A 288 9.34 17.87 4.48
C LYS A 288 9.83 19.05 5.32
N LYS A 289 9.06 20.13 5.43
CA LYS A 289 9.38 21.29 6.29
C LYS A 289 9.56 20.91 7.77
N ARG A 290 8.90 19.84 8.23
CA ARG A 290 9.05 19.33 9.61
C ARG A 290 10.28 18.44 9.83
N LYS A 291 11.18 18.34 8.83
CA LYS A 291 12.40 17.53 8.88
C LYS A 291 12.14 16.05 9.20
N ILE A 292 10.98 15.53 8.79
CA ILE A 292 10.67 14.10 8.89
C ILE A 292 11.48 13.40 7.81
N LYS A 293 12.46 12.59 8.22
CA LYS A 293 13.43 11.99 7.30
C LYS A 293 12.84 10.82 6.54
N ASN A 294 13.36 10.60 5.33
CA ASN A 294 13.20 9.38 4.53
C ASN A 294 11.77 8.98 4.10
N ILE A 295 10.78 9.86 4.21
CA ILE A 295 9.43 9.60 3.70
C ILE A 295 9.32 10.11 2.27
N SER A 296 9.03 9.19 1.34
CA SER A 296 8.85 9.47 -0.08
C SER A 296 7.44 9.97 -0.41
N LYS A 297 7.23 10.40 -1.66
CA LYS A 297 5.89 10.75 -2.17
C LYS A 297 4.93 9.55 -2.07
N ASN A 298 5.38 8.37 -2.50
CA ASN A 298 4.59 7.14 -2.48
C ASN A 298 4.22 6.72 -1.06
N ASP A 299 5.12 6.91 -0.10
CA ASP A 299 4.84 6.64 1.32
C ASP A 299 3.66 7.49 1.83
N ILE A 300 3.59 8.76 1.45
CA ILE A 300 2.48 9.65 1.82
C ILE A 300 1.19 9.19 1.13
N ILE A 301 1.25 8.82 -0.15
CA ILE A 301 0.09 8.29 -0.87
C ILE A 301 -0.45 7.04 -0.16
N ASN A 302 0.44 6.10 0.19
CA ASN A 302 0.06 4.85 0.87
C ASN A 302 -0.55 5.12 2.25
N LEU A 303 -0.03 6.11 2.99
CA LEU A 303 -0.64 6.53 4.25
C LEU A 303 -2.03 7.15 4.07
N LEU A 304 -2.25 7.91 3.00
CA LEU A 304 -3.55 8.53 2.71
C LEU A 304 -4.57 7.49 2.22
N SER A 305 -4.17 6.60 1.33
CA SER A 305 -5.03 5.55 0.76
C SER A 305 -5.44 4.51 1.79
N SER A 306 -4.58 4.22 2.76
CA SER A 306 -4.86 3.29 3.88
C SER A 306 -5.66 3.91 5.02
N SER A 307 -6.06 5.18 4.90
CA SER A 307 -6.82 5.87 5.93
C SER A 307 -8.31 5.78 5.63
N SER A 308 -9.08 5.32 6.61
CA SER A 308 -10.55 5.26 6.49
C SER A 308 -11.16 6.67 6.38
N CYS A 309 -10.47 7.71 6.87
CA CYS A 309 -10.96 9.06 7.00
C CYS A 309 -10.62 10.03 5.87
N VAL A 310 -9.94 9.57 4.81
CA VAL A 310 -9.50 10.41 3.69
C VAL A 310 -10.11 9.88 2.39
N GLU A 311 -10.52 10.78 1.52
CA GLU A 311 -10.95 10.47 0.15
C GLU A 311 -10.13 11.25 -0.87
N CYS A 312 -9.88 10.62 -2.02
CA CYS A 312 -9.30 11.27 -3.20
C CYS A 312 -10.45 11.84 -4.04
N ILE A 313 -10.47 13.16 -4.25
CA ILE A 313 -11.50 13.85 -5.03
C ILE A 313 -11.19 13.78 -6.53
N ASP A 314 -9.91 13.96 -6.87
CA ASP A 314 -9.43 14.04 -8.24
C ASP A 314 -8.07 13.32 -8.27
N SER A 315 -8.06 12.10 -8.83
CA SER A 315 -6.87 11.26 -8.90
C SER A 315 -5.81 11.86 -9.81
N ASP A 316 -6.20 12.56 -10.88
CA ASP A 316 -5.26 13.17 -11.84
C ASP A 316 -4.55 14.37 -11.22
N LYS A 317 -5.27 15.13 -10.38
CA LYS A 317 -4.71 16.29 -9.66
C LYS A 317 -4.17 15.94 -8.28
N GLU A 318 -4.27 14.68 -7.86
CA GLU A 318 -3.85 14.19 -6.54
C GLU A 318 -4.40 15.05 -5.39
N ILE A 319 -5.71 15.35 -5.43
CA ILE A 319 -6.40 16.19 -4.44
C ILE A 319 -7.13 15.32 -3.42
N PHE A 320 -6.83 15.55 -2.14
CA PHE A 320 -7.37 14.81 -1.00
C PHE A 320 -8.23 15.70 -0.11
N GLN A 321 -9.22 15.10 0.54
CA GLN A 321 -10.07 15.74 1.54
C GLN A 321 -10.45 14.70 2.59
N THR A 322 -10.73 15.13 3.82
CA THR A 322 -11.31 14.27 4.86
C THR A 322 -12.63 13.68 4.38
N LYS A 323 -13.16 12.59 4.94
CA LYS A 323 -14.56 12.15 4.74
C LYS A 323 -15.52 12.83 5.72
N ILE A 324 -16.81 12.97 5.36
CA ILE A 324 -17.76 13.82 6.13
C ILE A 324 -17.95 13.26 7.54
N HIS A 325 -18.07 11.94 7.66
CA HIS A 325 -18.22 11.26 8.95
C HIS A 325 -16.99 11.38 9.86
N CYS A 326 -15.81 11.67 9.30
CA CYS A 326 -14.58 11.87 10.08
C CYS A 326 -14.35 13.34 10.51
N LEU A 327 -15.19 14.27 10.07
CA LEU A 327 -15.14 15.65 10.56
C LEU A 327 -15.72 15.71 11.97
N SER A 328 -15.00 16.37 12.88
CA SER A 328 -15.38 16.43 14.30
C SER A 328 -16.48 17.45 14.59
N SER A 329 -16.45 18.60 13.91
CA SER A 329 -17.38 19.70 14.13
C SER A 329 -18.60 19.61 13.22
N ALA A 330 -19.78 19.94 13.75
CA ALA A 330 -21.00 19.99 12.97
C ALA A 330 -20.98 21.17 11.98
N ALA A 331 -20.29 22.27 12.34
CA ALA A 331 -19.97 23.35 11.42
C ALA A 331 -19.07 22.88 10.26
N ASP A 332 -18.02 22.08 10.50
CA ASP A 332 -17.16 21.59 9.40
C ASP A 332 -17.94 20.70 8.42
N LYS A 333 -18.85 19.86 8.93
CA LYS A 333 -19.77 19.06 8.11
C LYS A 333 -20.70 19.96 7.29
N ALA A 334 -21.30 20.97 7.92
CA ALA A 334 -22.18 21.92 7.25
C ALA A 334 -21.44 22.73 6.16
N TYR A 335 -20.23 23.19 6.44
CA TYR A 335 -19.37 23.90 5.50
C TYR A 335 -19.14 23.05 4.25
N ARG A 336 -18.73 21.78 4.44
CA ARG A 336 -18.48 20.88 3.33
C ARG A 336 -19.71 20.59 2.48
N ILE A 337 -20.88 20.45 3.10
CA ILE A 337 -22.13 20.26 2.36
C ILE A 337 -22.47 21.49 1.54
N LEU A 338 -22.31 22.70 2.10
CA LEU A 338 -22.55 23.94 1.36
C LEU A 338 -21.58 24.11 0.19
N VAL A 339 -20.28 23.82 0.38
CA VAL A 339 -19.28 23.82 -0.70
C VAL A 339 -19.69 22.85 -1.82
N ASN A 340 -20.12 21.63 -1.47
CA ASN A 340 -20.52 20.62 -2.45
C ASN A 340 -21.81 20.99 -3.21
N LEU A 341 -22.77 21.63 -2.53
CA LEU A 341 -24.03 22.07 -3.15
C LEU A 341 -23.86 23.35 -3.99
N GLY A 342 -22.87 24.19 -3.67
CA GLY A 342 -22.60 25.44 -4.37
C GLY A 342 -23.71 26.49 -4.25
N LYS A 343 -24.67 26.32 -3.33
CA LYS A 343 -25.81 27.22 -3.17
C LYS A 343 -26.32 27.31 -1.73
N PRO A 344 -26.95 28.45 -1.36
CA PRO A 344 -27.69 28.60 -0.13
C PRO A 344 -28.63 27.44 0.15
N THR A 345 -28.56 26.88 1.37
CA THR A 345 -29.38 25.73 1.74
C THR A 345 -29.95 25.89 3.15
N HIS A 346 -31.19 25.46 3.34
CA HIS A 346 -31.85 25.49 4.64
C HIS A 346 -31.20 24.53 5.63
N TYR A 347 -30.98 24.94 6.89
CA TYR A 347 -30.26 24.13 7.90
C TYR A 347 -30.83 22.72 8.08
N ARG A 348 -32.17 22.56 8.02
CA ARG A 348 -32.82 21.22 8.08
C ARG A 348 -32.38 20.29 6.96
N GLN A 349 -32.15 20.83 5.76
CA GLN A 349 -31.72 20.03 4.62
C GLN A 349 -30.24 19.65 4.74
N ILE A 350 -29.41 20.53 5.30
CA ILE A 350 -28.02 20.22 5.66
C ILE A 350 -27.99 19.06 6.65
N VAL A 351 -28.76 19.15 7.75
CA VAL A 351 -28.89 18.07 8.75
C VAL A 351 -29.33 16.76 8.11
N LYS A 352 -30.33 16.80 7.21
CA LYS A 352 -30.83 15.61 6.51
C LYS A 352 -29.74 14.94 5.67
N ILE A 353 -28.89 15.72 5.01
CA ILE A 353 -27.76 15.20 4.24
C ILE A 353 -26.71 14.57 5.15
N ILE A 354 -26.39 15.21 6.29
CA ILE A 354 -25.46 14.66 7.30
C ILE A 354 -25.95 13.29 7.79
N ASN A 355 -27.19 13.20 8.27
CA ASN A 355 -27.72 11.94 8.82
C ASN A 355 -27.78 10.83 7.77
N LYS A 356 -28.11 11.20 6.51
CA LYS A 356 -28.09 10.24 5.40
C LYS A 356 -26.69 9.68 5.15
N GLN A 357 -25.66 10.52 5.23
CA GLN A 357 -24.27 10.13 5.00
C GLN A 357 -23.64 9.39 6.19
N GLU A 358 -24.14 9.62 7.41
CA GLU A 358 -23.71 8.92 8.62
C GLU A 358 -24.49 7.62 8.88
N ALA A 359 -25.43 7.26 7.99
CA ALA A 359 -26.30 6.09 8.13
C ALA A 359 -27.05 6.02 9.48
N THR A 360 -27.31 7.17 10.12
CA THR A 360 -28.04 7.26 11.38
C THR A 360 -29.53 7.47 11.11
N SER A 361 -30.37 6.60 11.71
CA SER A 361 -31.83 6.61 11.52
C SER A 361 -32.57 7.68 12.34
N SER A 362 -31.86 8.54 13.08
CA SER A 362 -32.45 9.52 13.99
C SER A 362 -32.59 10.90 13.33
N HIS A 363 -33.81 11.44 13.32
CA HIS A 363 -34.03 12.89 13.19
C HIS A 363 -33.66 13.55 14.51
N ASP A 364 -32.36 13.74 14.74
CA ASP A 364 -31.89 14.25 16.01
C ASP A 364 -32.08 15.78 16.09
N ALA A 365 -33.07 16.21 16.87
CA ALA A 365 -33.31 17.61 17.17
C ALA A 365 -32.10 18.24 17.90
N SER A 366 -31.30 17.44 18.59
CA SER A 366 -30.05 17.85 19.23
C SER A 366 -29.01 18.30 18.20
N LEU A 367 -28.82 17.51 17.14
CA LEU A 367 -27.89 17.83 16.05
C LEU A 367 -28.31 19.10 15.29
N THR A 368 -29.62 19.29 15.12
CA THR A 368 -30.18 20.49 14.49
C THR A 368 -29.82 21.76 15.27
N ARG A 369 -30.05 21.75 16.59
CA ARG A 369 -29.71 22.89 17.48
C ARG A 369 -28.19 23.11 17.57
N ASN A 370 -27.43 22.02 17.60
CA ASN A 370 -25.97 22.05 17.63
C ASN A 370 -25.41 22.71 16.36
N ILE A 371 -25.85 22.28 15.17
CA ILE A 371 -25.41 22.84 13.89
C ILE A 371 -25.74 24.34 13.80
N THR A 372 -26.96 24.75 14.13
CA THR A 372 -27.33 26.17 14.05
C THR A 372 -26.49 27.01 15.01
N ASN A 373 -26.23 26.53 16.23
CA ASN A 373 -25.42 27.25 17.20
C ASN A 373 -23.97 27.40 16.72
N GLN A 374 -23.38 26.31 16.21
CA GLN A 374 -22.00 26.35 15.70
C GLN A 374 -21.87 27.22 14.45
N MET A 375 -22.86 27.17 13.53
CA MET A 375 -22.85 28.01 12.33
C MET A 375 -23.03 29.50 12.63
N VAL A 376 -23.81 29.87 13.66
CA VAL A 376 -23.92 31.27 14.11
C VAL A 376 -22.58 31.80 14.62
N THR A 377 -21.83 30.97 15.35
CA THR A 377 -20.53 31.38 15.92
C THR A 377 -19.39 31.39 14.91
N ASP A 378 -19.52 30.65 13.81
CA ASP A 378 -18.45 30.44 12.84
C ASP A 378 -18.50 31.48 11.70
N LYS A 379 -17.40 32.20 11.52
CA LYS A 379 -17.25 33.30 10.55
C LYS A 379 -17.36 32.86 9.09
N ARG A 380 -17.26 31.56 8.80
CA ARG A 380 -17.38 31.01 7.44
C ARG A 380 -18.81 31.04 6.91
N PHE A 381 -19.82 31.23 7.77
CA PHE A 381 -21.22 31.18 7.40
C PHE A 381 -21.89 32.55 7.44
N THR A 382 -22.82 32.77 6.51
CA THR A 382 -23.71 33.92 6.49
C THR A 382 -25.16 33.45 6.46
N PRO A 383 -26.00 33.86 7.44
CA PRO A 383 -27.44 33.62 7.36
C PRO A 383 -28.05 34.48 6.26
N ILE A 384 -29.10 33.98 5.59
CA ILE A 384 -29.75 34.69 4.48
C ILE A 384 -31.12 35.19 4.93
N GLY A 385 -31.11 36.34 5.59
CA GLY A 385 -32.31 36.91 6.22
C GLY A 385 -32.84 36.01 7.35
N LYS A 386 -34.18 35.85 7.42
CA LYS A 386 -34.86 35.06 8.46
C LYS A 386 -35.43 33.72 7.98
N SER A 387 -35.03 33.25 6.79
CA SER A 387 -35.61 32.05 6.17
C SER A 387 -35.09 30.73 6.74
N GLY A 388 -34.01 30.76 7.54
CA GLY A 388 -33.27 29.57 7.93
C GLY A 388 -32.33 29.02 6.84
N GLU A 389 -32.19 29.73 5.72
CA GLU A 389 -31.16 29.43 4.71
C GLU A 389 -29.81 30.02 5.13
N TRP A 390 -28.76 29.25 4.87
CA TRP A 390 -27.39 29.61 5.16
C TRP A 390 -26.54 29.49 3.91
N GLY A 391 -25.62 30.43 3.76
CA GLY A 391 -24.58 30.43 2.73
C GLY A 391 -23.19 30.55 3.34
N LEU A 392 -22.18 30.50 2.47
CA LEU A 392 -20.79 30.77 2.83
C LEU A 392 -20.51 32.26 2.73
N SER A 393 -19.67 32.78 3.61
CA SER A 393 -19.27 34.19 3.63
C SER A 393 -18.58 34.64 2.34
N GLU A 394 -17.94 33.72 1.62
CA GLU A 394 -17.28 33.98 0.33
C GLU A 394 -18.27 34.14 -0.84
N TRP A 395 -19.53 33.75 -0.66
CA TRP A 395 -20.56 33.92 -1.67
C TRP A 395 -21.02 35.38 -1.68
N ASN A 396 -20.27 36.21 -2.41
CA ASN A 396 -20.52 37.64 -2.62
C ASN A 396 -21.89 37.98 -3.24
N SER A 397 -22.68 36.97 -3.61
CA SER A 397 -23.89 37.09 -4.42
C SER A 397 -25.19 37.16 -3.61
N VAL A 398 -25.17 36.89 -2.29
CA VAL A 398 -26.42 36.85 -1.51
C VAL A 398 -26.42 37.95 -0.45
N PRO A 399 -27.19 39.03 -0.66
CA PRO A 399 -27.31 40.07 0.36
C PRO A 399 -27.92 39.46 1.63
N ASN A 400 -27.26 39.62 2.78
CA ASN A 400 -27.86 39.37 4.10
C ASN A 400 -28.87 40.49 4.43
N ILE A 401 -29.83 40.65 3.54
CA ILE A 401 -30.88 41.66 3.58
C ILE A 401 -32.17 40.89 3.83
N SER A 402 -32.94 41.33 4.82
CA SER A 402 -34.20 40.67 5.13
C SER A 402 -35.18 40.79 3.94
N SER A 403 -36.13 39.86 3.81
CA SER A 403 -37.16 39.96 2.76
C SER A 403 -37.92 41.29 2.83
N LYS A 404 -38.11 41.82 4.05
CA LYS A 404 -38.67 43.14 4.32
C LYS A 404 -37.82 44.26 3.69
N ASP A 405 -36.52 44.26 3.92
CA ASP A 405 -35.63 45.29 3.38
C ASP A 405 -35.45 45.17 1.86
N LEU A 406 -35.54 43.96 1.30
CA LEU A 406 -35.61 43.75 -0.15
C LEU A 406 -36.88 44.34 -0.76
N MET A 407 -38.03 44.16 -0.09
CA MET A 407 -39.30 44.78 -0.51
C MET A 407 -39.22 46.31 -0.45
N ILE A 408 -38.66 46.86 0.62
CA ILE A 408 -38.42 48.31 0.76
C ILE A 408 -37.52 48.81 -0.38
N LYS A 409 -36.40 48.13 -0.67
CA LYS A 409 -35.51 48.47 -1.79
C LYS A 409 -36.22 48.39 -3.15
N ALA A 410 -37.05 47.39 -3.37
CA ALA A 410 -37.80 47.24 -4.62
C ALA A 410 -38.78 48.40 -4.82
N LEU A 411 -39.52 48.78 -3.77
CA LEU A 411 -40.45 49.91 -3.79
C LEU A 411 -39.72 51.24 -3.99
N HIS A 412 -38.64 51.51 -3.26
CA HIS A 412 -37.83 52.72 -3.45
C HIS A 412 -37.18 52.82 -4.83
N LYS A 413 -36.75 51.69 -5.40
CA LYS A 413 -36.14 51.66 -6.74
C LYS A 413 -37.16 52.01 -7.83
N LYS A 414 -38.42 51.57 -7.69
CA LYS A 414 -39.48 51.88 -8.66
C LYS A 414 -40.06 53.27 -8.44
N GLY A 415 -40.11 53.76 -7.19
CA GLY A 415 -40.62 55.08 -6.83
C GLY A 415 -42.14 55.24 -6.94
N GLU A 416 -42.87 54.14 -7.13
CA GLU A 416 -44.32 54.12 -7.34
C GLU A 416 -44.97 52.92 -6.60
N PRO A 417 -46.25 53.02 -6.20
CA PRO A 417 -46.96 51.92 -5.58
C PRO A 417 -46.98 50.66 -6.47
N MET A 418 -46.61 49.51 -5.89
CA MET A 418 -46.51 48.24 -6.61
C MET A 418 -47.56 47.23 -6.16
N LYS A 419 -47.98 46.36 -7.08
CA LYS A 419 -48.79 45.18 -6.73
C LYS A 419 -47.91 44.13 -6.02
N ALA A 420 -48.48 43.35 -5.11
CA ALA A 420 -47.74 42.31 -4.39
C ALA A 420 -47.03 41.30 -5.33
N LYS A 421 -47.65 40.97 -6.48
CA LYS A 421 -47.03 40.13 -7.52
C LYS A 421 -45.84 40.79 -8.20
N GLU A 422 -45.89 42.11 -8.42
CA GLU A 422 -44.76 42.85 -9.01
C GLU A 422 -43.60 42.96 -8.02
N ILE A 423 -43.90 43.23 -6.74
CA ILE A 423 -42.90 43.21 -5.67
C ILE A 423 -42.23 41.84 -5.61
N HIS A 424 -43.03 40.77 -5.64
CA HIS A 424 -42.54 39.40 -5.66
C HIS A 424 -41.62 39.13 -6.86
N ASN A 425 -41.99 39.51 -8.08
CA ASN A 425 -41.14 39.34 -9.25
C ASN A 425 -39.80 40.10 -9.14
N GLU A 426 -39.81 41.34 -8.64
CA GLU A 426 -38.59 42.15 -8.46
C GLU A 426 -37.66 41.58 -7.39
N ILE A 427 -38.18 41.15 -6.23
CA ILE A 427 -37.34 40.54 -5.20
C ILE A 427 -36.86 39.14 -5.62
N THR A 428 -37.61 38.41 -6.45
CA THR A 428 -37.24 37.07 -6.93
C THR A 428 -36.06 37.12 -7.91
N LYS A 429 -35.91 38.22 -8.66
CA LYS A 429 -34.70 38.49 -9.47
C LYS A 429 -33.42 38.59 -8.62
N ILE A 430 -33.55 39.03 -7.37
CA ILE A 430 -32.44 39.16 -6.42
C ILE A 430 -32.29 37.88 -5.57
N ARG A 431 -33.40 37.20 -5.27
CA ARG A 431 -33.45 35.98 -4.47
C ARG A 431 -34.58 35.04 -4.94
N GLU A 432 -34.22 33.96 -5.64
CA GLU A 432 -35.17 33.02 -6.25
C GLU A 432 -36.18 32.36 -5.27
N ASN A 433 -35.80 32.10 -4.02
CA ASN A 433 -36.59 31.25 -3.10
C ASN A 433 -37.56 32.01 -2.18
N ILE A 434 -38.10 33.17 -2.58
CA ILE A 434 -39.10 33.87 -1.75
C ILE A 434 -40.51 33.47 -2.20
N PRO A 435 -41.36 32.83 -1.36
CA PRO A 435 -42.73 32.52 -1.73
C PRO A 435 -43.63 33.75 -1.67
N LEU A 436 -44.58 33.87 -2.62
CA LEU A 436 -45.54 34.98 -2.69
C LEU A 436 -46.37 35.14 -1.41
N SER A 437 -46.66 34.03 -0.71
CA SER A 437 -47.36 34.04 0.57
C SER A 437 -46.60 34.80 1.66
N SER A 438 -45.25 34.74 1.67
CA SER A 438 -44.42 35.50 2.60
C SER A 438 -44.50 37.00 2.29
N VAL A 439 -44.44 37.39 1.02
CA VAL A 439 -44.59 38.80 0.60
C VAL A 439 -45.92 39.36 1.10
N ASN A 440 -47.03 38.65 0.85
CA ASN A 440 -48.35 39.06 1.33
C ASN A 440 -48.41 39.17 2.85
N THR A 441 -47.78 38.22 3.57
CA THR A 441 -47.72 38.25 5.04
C THR A 441 -46.96 39.47 5.54
N TYR A 442 -45.81 39.82 4.93
CA TYR A 442 -45.03 41.00 5.30
C TYR A 442 -45.80 42.30 5.03
N LEU A 443 -46.46 42.42 3.88
CA LEU A 443 -47.29 43.59 3.54
C LEU A 443 -48.46 43.79 4.52
N VAL A 444 -49.02 42.71 5.07
CA VAL A 444 -50.14 42.79 6.03
C VAL A 444 -49.66 43.01 7.46
N SER A 445 -48.55 42.40 7.85
CA SER A 445 -48.04 42.41 9.23
C SER A 445 -47.26 43.68 9.60
N HIS A 446 -46.67 44.37 8.61
CA HIS A 446 -45.83 45.55 8.84
C HIS A 446 -46.50 46.84 8.31
N LYS A 447 -47.69 47.16 8.86
CA LYS A 447 -48.46 48.37 8.50
C LYS A 447 -47.77 49.68 8.88
N ASP A 448 -46.78 49.59 9.77
CA ASP A 448 -45.88 50.67 10.15
C ASP A 448 -44.94 51.11 9.01
N ILE A 449 -44.77 50.25 8.01
CA ILE A 449 -43.75 50.42 6.96
C ILE A 449 -44.34 50.33 5.55
N PHE A 450 -45.37 49.52 5.35
CA PHE A 450 -46.05 49.36 4.06
C PHE A 450 -47.48 49.92 4.15
N ILE A 451 -47.80 50.91 3.31
CA ILE A 451 -49.10 51.58 3.30
C ILE A 451 -49.86 51.15 2.04
N ARG A 452 -51.05 50.57 2.22
CA ARG A 452 -51.95 50.28 1.09
C ARG A 452 -52.47 51.59 0.50
N VAL A 453 -52.25 51.78 -0.80
CA VAL A 453 -52.70 52.96 -1.54
C VAL A 453 -53.99 52.66 -2.32
N ASP A 454 -54.19 51.39 -2.73
CA ASP A 454 -55.41 50.91 -3.38
C ASP A 454 -55.69 49.44 -3.01
N ARG A 455 -56.78 48.83 -3.52
CA ARG A 455 -57.16 47.42 -3.32
C ARG A 455 -56.03 46.44 -3.62
N GLU A 456 -55.16 46.77 -4.58
CA GLU A 456 -54.09 45.89 -5.05
C GLU A 456 -52.66 46.43 -4.89
N THR A 457 -52.48 47.72 -4.56
CA THR A 457 -51.15 48.38 -4.57
C THR A 457 -50.71 48.85 -3.18
N VAL A 458 -49.40 48.79 -2.95
CA VAL A 458 -48.76 49.13 -1.69
C VAL A 458 -47.56 50.03 -1.96
N ASN A 459 -47.35 51.03 -1.09
CA ASN A 459 -46.24 51.97 -1.09
C ASN A 459 -45.39 51.79 0.17
#